data_AF-A0A6L7X6C3-F1
#
_entry.id   AF-A0A6L7X6C3-F1
#
_cell.length_a   1.000
_cell.length_b   1.000
_cell.length_c   1.000
_cell.angle_alpha   90.00
_cell.angle_beta   90.00
_cell.angle_gamma   90.00
#
_symmetry.space_group_name_H-M   'P 1'
#
loop_
_entity.id
_entity.type
_entity.pdbx_description
1 polymer ?
#
loop_
_entity_poly.entity_id
_entity_poly.type
_entity_poly.pdbx_seq_one_letter_code
_entity_poly.pdbx_strand_id
1 'polypeptide(L)'
;MNLNDQIETLLERSRYIRAIGPTTEDFMRWRDSTEELLADAVGDDHPVMASYHEAIGPRESLDAEGLQIHGPYGMAPRLIAAEDVLRGLVT
;
A
#
# COMPACT_ATOMS: atom_id res chain seq x y z
N MET A 1 9.85 17.57 4.10
CA MET A 1 8.57 17.27 3.45
C MET A 1 7.57 16.99 4.56
N ASN A 2 6.37 17.58 4.55
CA ASN A 2 5.40 17.29 5.62
C ASN A 2 4.80 15.87 5.40
N LEU A 3 4.04 15.34 6.37
CA LEU A 3 3.43 14.01 6.24
C LEU A 3 2.45 13.93 5.05
N ASN A 4 1.66 14.97 4.83
CA ASN A 4 0.69 15.02 3.74
C ASN A 4 1.37 14.90 2.37
N ASP A 5 2.44 15.66 2.12
CA ASP A 5 3.23 15.62 0.89
C ASP A 5 3.81 14.21 0.64
N GLN A 6 4.25 13.53 1.70
CA GLN A 6 4.78 12.15 1.64
C GLN A 6 3.67 11.15 1.30
N ILE A 7 2.51 11.28 1.92
CA ILE A 7 1.35 10.44 1.61
C ILE A 7 0.87 10.69 0.19
N GLU A 8 0.80 11.94 -0.27
CA GLU A 8 0.45 12.28 -1.66
C GLU A 8 1.40 11.62 -2.66
N THR A 9 2.72 11.64 -2.38
CA THR A 9 3.73 10.96 -3.21
C THR A 9 3.48 9.45 -3.31
N LEU A 10 3.12 8.80 -2.19
CA LEU A 10 2.79 7.37 -2.19
C LEU A 10 1.49 7.08 -2.94
N LEU A 11 0.47 7.95 -2.82
CA LEU A 11 -0.79 7.84 -3.56
C LEU A 11 -0.55 7.97 -5.07
N GLU A 12 0.28 8.92 -5.50
CA GLU A 12 0.67 9.07 -6.90
C GLU A 12 1.43 7.86 -7.42
N ARG A 13 2.38 7.33 -6.63
CA ARG A 13 3.12 6.13 -7.00
C ARG A 13 2.21 4.91 -7.13
N SER A 14 1.26 4.73 -6.20
CA SER A 14 0.26 3.66 -6.28
C SER A 14 -0.57 3.75 -7.57
N ARG A 15 -1.08 4.95 -7.91
CA ARG A 15 -1.83 5.17 -9.16
C ARG A 15 -1.01 4.82 -10.39
N TYR A 16 0.26 5.22 -10.41
CA TYR A 16 1.18 4.89 -11.50
C TYR A 16 1.36 3.37 -11.65
N ILE A 17 1.65 2.66 -10.55
CA ILE A 17 1.81 1.21 -10.52
C ILE A 17 0.55 0.51 -11.06
N ARG A 18 -0.63 0.95 -10.63
CA ARG A 18 -1.91 0.42 -11.12
C ARG A 18 -2.12 0.66 -12.62
N ALA A 19 -1.72 1.82 -13.14
CA ALA A 19 -1.91 2.18 -14.54
C ALA A 19 -1.04 1.34 -15.49
N ILE A 20 0.19 1.01 -15.09
CA ILE A 20 1.13 0.23 -15.91
C ILE A 20 0.97 -1.30 -15.77
N GLY A 21 0.16 -1.74 -14.79
CA GLY A 21 0.08 -3.13 -14.38
C GLY A 21 1.09 -3.43 -13.27
N PRO A 22 0.65 -3.66 -12.02
CA PRO A 22 1.57 -3.90 -10.91
C PRO A 22 2.46 -5.12 -11.15
N THR A 23 3.76 -4.90 -11.12
CA THR A 23 4.74 -5.97 -10.93
C THR A 23 4.83 -6.29 -9.44
N THR A 24 5.23 -7.52 -9.12
CA THR A 24 5.50 -7.92 -7.73
C THR A 24 6.53 -7.01 -7.07
N GLU A 25 7.60 -6.64 -7.79
CA GLU A 25 8.66 -5.79 -7.26
C GLU A 25 8.16 -4.38 -6.93
N ASP A 26 7.41 -3.75 -7.84
CA ASP A 26 6.87 -2.41 -7.64
C ASP A 26 5.89 -2.37 -6.47
N PHE A 27 5.02 -3.38 -6.38
CA PHE A 27 4.07 -3.51 -5.27
C PHE A 27 4.81 -3.65 -3.93
N MET A 28 5.79 -4.54 -3.86
CA MET A 28 6.54 -4.79 -2.63
C MET A 28 7.32 -3.56 -2.19
N ARG A 29 8.01 -2.88 -3.12
CA ARG A 29 8.73 -1.63 -2.82
C ARG A 29 7.79 -0.56 -2.30
N TRP A 30 6.65 -0.35 -2.96
CA TRP A 30 5.66 0.63 -2.52
C TRP A 30 5.09 0.29 -1.14
N ARG A 31 4.79 -0.99 -0.89
CA ARG A 31 4.25 -1.49 0.38
C ARG A 31 5.22 -1.22 1.53
N ASP A 32 6.49 -1.57 1.34
CA ASP A 32 7.53 -1.44 2.36
C ASP A 32 7.78 0.05 2.68
N SER A 33 7.88 0.91 1.66
CA SER A 33 8.00 2.37 1.88
C SER A 33 6.79 2.99 2.58
N THR A 34 5.59 2.49 2.28
CA THR A 34 4.36 2.98 2.94
C THR A 34 4.29 2.53 4.40
N GLU A 35 4.68 1.29 4.68
CA GLU A 35 4.75 0.75 6.05
C GLU A 35 5.75 1.55 6.90
N GLU A 36 6.95 1.80 6.38
CA GLU A 36 7.98 2.60 7.05
C GLU A 36 7.48 4.02 7.37
N LEU A 37 6.86 4.70 6.40
CA LEU A 37 6.30 6.04 6.62
C LEU A 37 5.22 6.04 7.72
N LEU A 38 4.31 5.08 7.70
CA LEU A 38 3.22 5.01 8.68
C LEU A 38 3.75 4.70 10.07
N ALA A 39 4.69 3.77 10.20
CA ALA A 39 5.33 3.45 11.47
C ALA A 39 6.01 4.69 12.07
N ASP A 40 6.76 5.45 11.26
CA ASP A 40 7.40 6.70 11.69
C ASP A 40 6.39 7.80 12.05
N ALA A 41 5.26 7.87 11.35
CA ALA A 41 4.29 8.96 11.49
C ALA A 41 3.33 8.78 12.67
N VAL A 42 2.82 7.56 12.87
CA VAL A 42 1.78 7.27 13.86
C VAL A 42 2.19 6.27 14.92
N GLY A 43 3.30 5.54 14.72
CA GLY A 43 3.76 4.45 15.58
C GLY A 43 3.11 3.10 15.24
N ASP A 44 3.83 2.02 15.54
CA ASP A 44 3.45 0.64 15.18
C ASP A 44 2.10 0.19 15.79
N ASP A 45 1.76 0.65 17.00
CA ASP A 45 0.54 0.26 17.72
C ASP A 45 -0.70 1.08 17.31
N HIS A 46 -0.55 2.07 16.42
CA HIS A 46 -1.66 2.93 16.03
C HIS A 46 -2.70 2.16 15.21
N PRO A 47 -4.02 2.37 15.41
CA PRO A 47 -5.07 1.64 14.67
C PRO A 47 -4.96 1.72 13.14
N VAL A 48 -4.35 2.78 12.62
CA VAL A 48 -4.07 2.95 11.18
C VAL A 48 -3.13 1.86 10.65
N MET A 49 -2.15 1.43 11.44
CA MET A 49 -1.24 0.34 11.05
C MET A 49 -2.02 -0.95 10.84
N ALA A 50 -2.92 -1.29 11.76
CA ALA A 50 -3.79 -2.45 11.61
C ALA A 50 -4.68 -2.37 10.36
N SER A 51 -5.32 -1.21 10.12
CA SER A 51 -6.12 -0.99 8.90
C SER A 51 -5.29 -1.11 7.62
N TYR A 52 -4.06 -0.59 7.63
CA TYR A 52 -3.15 -0.68 6.51
C TYR A 52 -2.73 -2.14 6.24
N HIS A 53 -2.33 -2.88 7.28
CA HIS A 53 -1.97 -4.30 7.18
C HIS A 53 -3.13 -5.17 6.68
N GLU A 54 -4.35 -4.89 7.11
CA GLU A 54 -5.54 -5.56 6.59
C GLU A 54 -5.73 -5.27 5.08
N ALA A 55 -5.54 -4.02 4.67
CA ALA A 55 -5.71 -3.59 3.27
C ALA A 55 -4.67 -4.21 2.31
N ILE A 56 -3.41 -4.31 2.73
CA ILE A 56 -2.33 -4.87 1.90
C ILE A 56 -2.29 -6.41 1.88
N GLY A 57 -3.02 -7.07 2.79
CA GLY A 57 -3.04 -8.53 2.92
C GLY A 57 -1.73 -9.11 3.50
N PRO A 58 -1.64 -10.45 3.64
CA PRO A 58 -0.53 -11.10 4.32
C PRO A 58 0.84 -10.89 3.64
N ARG A 59 1.90 -10.92 4.46
CA ARG A 59 3.32 -10.76 4.05
C ARG A 59 3.93 -12.01 3.39
N GLU A 60 3.20 -13.13 3.34
CA GLU A 60 3.69 -14.42 2.85
C GLU A 60 4.13 -14.37 1.38
N SER A 61 5.09 -15.25 1.01
CA SER A 61 5.74 -15.23 -0.30
C SER A 61 4.74 -15.34 -1.44
N LEU A 62 4.90 -14.47 -2.43
CA LEU A 62 4.03 -14.35 -3.60
C LEU A 62 4.31 -15.42 -4.67
N ASP A 63 5.03 -16.50 -4.30
CA ASP A 63 5.60 -17.50 -5.20
C ASP A 63 4.62 -18.58 -5.70
N ALA A 64 3.40 -18.65 -5.17
CA ALA A 64 2.44 -19.67 -5.57
C ALA A 64 1.35 -19.11 -6.48
N GLU A 65 1.69 -18.72 -7.72
CA GLU A 65 0.76 -18.48 -8.86
C GLU A 65 -0.45 -17.51 -8.65
N GLY A 66 -0.59 -16.89 -7.48
CA GLY A 66 -1.90 -16.44 -6.96
C GLY A 66 -2.19 -14.94 -7.01
N LEU A 67 -1.21 -14.09 -7.36
CA LEU A 67 -1.47 -12.66 -7.60
C LEU A 67 -1.74 -12.41 -9.08
N GLN A 68 -2.90 -12.84 -9.57
CA GLN A 68 -3.44 -12.23 -10.77
C GLN A 68 -3.55 -10.72 -10.53
N ILE A 69 -2.93 -9.93 -11.40
CA ILE A 69 -3.01 -8.45 -11.39
C ILE A 69 -4.45 -7.96 -11.24
N HIS A 70 -5.42 -8.72 -11.78
CA HIS A 70 -6.84 -8.37 -11.88
C HIS A 70 -7.79 -9.27 -11.07
N GLY A 71 -7.29 -10.16 -10.19
CA GLY A 71 -8.12 -10.96 -9.30
C GLY A 71 -8.62 -10.15 -8.08
N PRO A 72 -9.71 -10.54 -7.40
CA PRO A 72 -10.24 -9.84 -6.23
C PRO A 72 -9.25 -9.76 -5.06
N TYR A 73 -8.25 -10.64 -5.04
CA TYR A 73 -7.16 -10.66 -4.05
C TYR A 73 -5.81 -10.22 -4.64
N GLY A 74 -5.82 -9.66 -5.86
CA GLY A 74 -4.64 -9.22 -6.60
C GLY A 74 -3.98 -7.95 -6.05
N MET A 75 -2.88 -7.55 -6.66
CA MET A 75 -2.14 -6.34 -6.25
C MET A 75 -2.96 -5.06 -6.45
N ALA A 76 -3.72 -4.96 -7.54
CA ALA A 76 -4.52 -3.78 -7.85
C ALA A 76 -5.58 -3.45 -6.78
N PRO A 77 -6.44 -4.39 -6.33
CA PRO A 77 -7.39 -4.11 -5.26
C PRO A 77 -6.74 -3.83 -3.91
N ARG A 78 -5.59 -4.46 -3.59
CA ARG A 78 -4.82 -4.17 -2.37
C ARG A 78 -4.27 -2.74 -2.37
N LEU A 79 -3.74 -2.28 -3.51
CA LEU A 79 -3.32 -0.90 -3.69
C LEU A 79 -4.49 0.07 -3.48
N ILE A 80 -5.67 -0.23 -4.03
CA ILE A 80 -6.87 0.60 -3.84
C ILE A 80 -7.27 0.66 -2.36
N ALA A 81 -7.37 -0.48 -1.68
CA ALA A 81 -7.75 -0.52 -0.27
C ALA A 81 -6.76 0.25 0.62
N ALA A 82 -5.46 0.13 0.34
CA ALA A 82 -4.44 0.84 1.09
C ALA A 82 -4.44 2.36 0.78
N GLU A 83 -4.74 2.77 -0.46
CA GLU A 83 -4.96 4.18 -0.80
C GLU A 83 -6.10 4.80 0.04
N ASP A 84 -7.18 4.07 0.31
CA ASP A 84 -8.30 4.59 1.11
C ASP A 84 -7.89 4.84 2.57
N VAL A 85 -7.05 3.96 3.15
CA VAL A 85 -6.46 4.18 4.48
C VAL A 85 -5.59 5.44 4.48
N LEU A 86 -4.72 5.59 3.49
CA LEU A 86 -3.84 6.74 3.36
C LEU A 86 -4.61 8.05 3.18
N ARG A 87 -5.67 8.05 2.36
CA ARG A 87 -6.55 9.21 2.17
C ARG A 87 -7.22 9.65 3.46
N GLY A 88 -7.50 8.74 4.38
CA GLY A 88 -8.05 9.07 5.70
C GLY A 88 -7.10 9.89 6.60
N LEU A 89 -5.80 9.93 6.27
CA LEU A 89 -4.78 10.66 7.02
C LEU A 89 -4.53 12.07 6.46
N VAL A 90 -4.85 12.29 5.19
CA VAL A 90 -4.69 13.58 4.52
C VAL A 90 -6.01 14.34 4.66
N THR A 91 -6.03 15.38 5.50
CA THR A 91 -7.19 16.27 5.69
C THR A 91 -6.96 17.60 4.97
#